data_AF-A0A840QJ87-F1
#
_entry.id   AF-A0A840QJ87-F1
#
_cell.length_a   1.000
_cell.length_b   1.000
_cell.length_c   1.000
_cell.angle_alpha   90.00
_cell.angle_beta   90.00
_cell.angle_gamma   90.00
#
_symmetry.space_group_name_H-M   'P 1'
#
loop_
_entity.id
_entity.type
_entity.pdbx_description
1 polymer ?
#
loop_
_entity_poly.entity_id
_entity_poly.type
_entity_poly.pdbx_seq_one_letter_code
_entity_poly.pdbx_strand_id
1 'polypeptide(L)'
;MRPSRPGPAELLQFGERYADLHDRRLADTLILEDAAEEREEISALDRISCHVHRRWVHECISSPTHVIAVTGHRWCRRCEAEASVAVDEVSGSVNVVCTRCGRAPDTAATRQILRTCRASLAAALESRRARAEVCALAA
;
A
#
# COMPACT_ATOMS: atom_id res chain seq x y z
N MET A 1 -10.64 6.58 -5.34
CA MET A 1 -11.58 5.61 -5.95
C MET A 1 -12.02 4.71 -4.81
N ARG A 2 -13.30 4.73 -4.41
CA ARG A 2 -13.76 3.80 -3.37
C ARG A 2 -13.57 2.38 -3.90
N PRO A 3 -12.84 1.48 -3.24
CA PRO A 3 -12.82 0.09 -3.66
C PRO A 3 -14.26 -0.41 -3.61
N SER A 4 -14.75 -0.88 -4.75
CA SER A 4 -16.01 -1.61 -4.83
C SER A 4 -15.92 -2.86 -3.94
N ARG A 5 -17.05 -3.45 -3.56
CA ARG A 5 -16.99 -4.78 -2.94
C ARG A 5 -16.49 -5.81 -3.97
N PRO A 6 -15.67 -6.80 -3.57
CA PRO A 6 -15.26 -7.87 -4.47
C PRO A 6 -16.46 -8.64 -5.01
N GLY A 7 -16.38 -9.06 -6.27
CA GLY A 7 -17.37 -9.92 -6.89
C GLY A 7 -17.29 -11.37 -6.38
N PRO A 8 -18.32 -12.20 -6.65
CA PRO A 8 -18.34 -13.59 -6.20
C PRO A 8 -17.13 -14.42 -6.65
N ALA A 9 -16.64 -14.21 -7.88
CA ALA A 9 -15.48 -14.91 -8.42
C ALA A 9 -14.20 -14.58 -7.63
N GLU A 10 -13.99 -13.30 -7.32
CA GLU A 10 -12.81 -12.82 -6.59
C GLU A 10 -12.83 -13.31 -5.14
N LEU A 11 -14.02 -13.34 -4.52
CA LEU A 11 -14.21 -13.92 -3.18
C LEU A 11 -13.91 -15.42 -3.14
N LEU A 12 -14.36 -16.18 -4.14
CA LEU A 12 -14.07 -17.62 -4.23
C LEU A 12 -12.58 -17.90 -4.40
N GLN A 13 -11.88 -17.04 -5.14
CA GLN A 13 -10.46 -17.26 -5.46
C GLN A 13 -9.50 -16.77 -4.38
N PHE A 14 -9.77 -15.60 -3.77
CA PHE A 14 -8.84 -14.92 -2.85
C PHE A 14 -9.41 -14.72 -1.45
N GLY A 15 -10.72 -14.88 -1.24
CA GLY A 15 -11.41 -14.48 -0.01
C GLY A 15 -10.90 -15.18 1.25
N GLU A 16 -10.63 -16.49 1.16
CA GLU A 16 -10.11 -17.27 2.30
C GLU A 16 -8.78 -16.73 2.82
N ARG A 17 -7.92 -16.18 1.94
CA ARG A 17 -6.62 -15.65 2.31
C ARG A 17 -6.73 -14.51 3.31
N TYR A 18 -7.83 -13.76 3.30
CA TYR A 18 -7.98 -12.53 4.08
C TYR A 18 -9.18 -12.58 5.04
N ALA A 19 -9.73 -13.77 5.29
CA ALA A 19 -10.92 -13.95 6.12
C ALA A 19 -10.73 -13.47 7.57
N ASP A 20 -9.53 -13.60 8.12
CA ASP A 20 -9.14 -13.24 9.49
C ASP A 20 -8.89 -11.74 9.72
N LEU A 21 -8.80 -10.91 8.67
CA LEU A 21 -8.49 -9.49 8.86
C LEU A 21 -9.66 -8.71 9.48
N HIS A 22 -9.46 -8.05 10.61
CA HIS A 22 -10.51 -7.21 11.20
C HIS A 22 -10.91 -6.02 10.33
N ASP A 23 -9.97 -5.43 9.58
CA ASP A 23 -10.29 -4.38 8.61
C ASP A 23 -10.86 -5.00 7.33
N ARG A 24 -12.18 -4.93 7.18
CA ARG A 24 -12.89 -5.48 6.01
C ARG A 24 -12.62 -4.73 4.72
N ARG A 25 -12.34 -3.43 4.77
CA ARG A 25 -11.98 -2.68 3.56
C ARG A 25 -10.58 -2.99 3.10
N LEU A 26 -9.65 -3.22 4.03
CA LEU A 26 -8.32 -3.72 3.69
C LEU A 26 -8.42 -5.09 3.02
N ALA A 27 -9.22 -6.01 3.58
CA ALA A 27 -9.43 -7.33 3.00
C ALA A 27 -10.06 -7.28 1.61
N ASP A 28 -11.12 -6.49 1.43
CA ASP A 28 -11.76 -6.27 0.12
C ASP A 28 -10.76 -5.69 -0.89
N THR A 29 -9.93 -4.74 -0.47
CA THR A 29 -8.89 -4.15 -1.33
C THR A 29 -7.82 -5.17 -1.71
N LEU A 30 -7.35 -6.00 -0.77
CA LEU A 30 -6.38 -7.06 -1.03
C LEU A 30 -6.91 -8.07 -2.06
N ILE A 31 -8.18 -8.47 -1.93
CA ILE A 31 -8.85 -9.39 -2.86
C ILE A 31 -8.93 -8.78 -4.26
N LEU A 32 -9.39 -7.52 -4.36
CA LEU A 32 -9.50 -6.83 -5.63
C LEU A 32 -8.15 -6.62 -6.31
N GLU A 33 -7.13 -6.24 -5.55
CA GLU A 33 -5.78 -6.04 -6.10
C GLU A 33 -5.14 -7.36 -6.51
N ASP A 34 -5.36 -8.47 -5.78
CA ASP A 34 -4.89 -9.80 -6.20
C ASP A 34 -5.53 -10.19 -7.54
N ALA A 35 -6.84 -9.97 -7.69
CA ALA A 35 -7.55 -10.27 -8.92
C ALA A 35 -7.12 -9.37 -10.09
N ALA A 36 -6.91 -8.07 -9.83
CA ALA A 36 -6.44 -7.12 -10.84
C ALA A 36 -4.99 -7.39 -11.27
N GLU A 37 -4.12 -7.80 -10.34
CA GLU A 37 -2.74 -8.18 -10.63
C GLU A 37 -2.68 -9.46 -11.48
N GLU A 38 -3.50 -10.47 -11.20
CA GLU A 38 -3.56 -11.69 -12.02
C GLU A 38 -4.10 -11.42 -13.44
N ARG A 39 -4.95 -10.41 -13.61
CA ARG A 39 -5.42 -9.93 -14.92
C ARG A 39 -4.46 -8.94 -15.59
N GLU A 40 -3.29 -8.68 -15.01
CA GLU A 40 -2.28 -7.74 -15.49
C GLU A 40 -2.78 -6.28 -15.63
N GLU A 41 -3.84 -5.92 -14.89
CA GLU A 41 -4.43 -4.57 -14.91
C GLU A 41 -3.62 -3.58 -14.06
N ILE A 42 -2.89 -4.09 -13.07
CA ILE A 42 -2.01 -3.32 -12.19
C ILE A 42 -0.68 -4.06 -11.97
N SER A 43 0.38 -3.30 -11.70
CA SER A 43 1.63 -3.88 -11.22
C SER A 43 1.58 -4.11 -9.70
N ALA A 44 2.30 -5.13 -9.21
CA ALA A 44 2.54 -5.34 -7.79
C ALA A 44 3.07 -4.09 -7.07
N LEU A 45 3.84 -3.23 -7.76
CA LEU A 45 4.40 -1.99 -7.20
C LEU A 45 3.43 -0.80 -7.23
N ASP A 46 2.30 -0.92 -7.93
CA ASP A 46 1.23 0.09 -7.98
C ASP A 46 0.12 -0.16 -6.94
N ARG A 47 0.19 -1.28 -6.23
CA ARG A 47 -0.75 -1.61 -5.15
C ARG A 47 -0.70 -0.59 -4.02
N ILE A 48 -1.86 -0.36 -3.40
CA ILE A 48 -2.02 0.43 -2.19
C ILE A 48 -2.14 -0.45 -0.94
N SER A 49 -2.32 -1.76 -1.11
CA SER A 49 -2.19 -2.77 -0.05
C SER A 49 -0.99 -3.71 -0.30
N CYS A 50 -0.46 -4.28 0.77
CA CYS A 50 0.64 -5.22 0.72
C CYS A 50 0.13 -6.63 1.04
N HIS A 51 0.09 -7.52 0.06
CA HIS A 51 -0.34 -8.91 0.27
C HIS A 51 0.62 -9.69 1.19
N VAL A 52 1.92 -9.35 1.18
CA VAL A 52 2.95 -10.00 2.01
C VAL A 52 2.71 -9.73 3.50
N HIS A 53 2.51 -8.47 3.88
CA HIS A 53 2.29 -8.08 5.28
C HIS A 53 0.81 -7.99 5.66
N ARG A 54 -0.09 -8.12 4.69
CA ARG A 54 -1.55 -8.03 4.84
C ARG A 54 -1.97 -6.71 5.51
N ARG A 55 -1.41 -5.62 5.01
CA ARG A 55 -1.49 -4.25 5.55
C ARG A 55 -1.70 -3.24 4.44
N TRP A 56 -2.07 -2.02 4.80
CA TRP A 56 -1.95 -0.90 3.87
C TRP A 56 -0.46 -0.65 3.58
N VAL A 57 -0.08 -0.39 2.33
CA VAL A 57 1.34 -0.21 1.94
C VAL A 57 2.04 0.83 2.81
N HIS A 58 1.39 1.95 3.13
CA HIS A 58 2.01 3.00 3.95
C HIS A 58 2.41 2.52 5.36
N GLU A 59 1.79 1.45 5.88
CA GLU A 59 2.09 0.88 7.20
C GLU A 59 3.33 -0.04 7.18
N CYS A 60 3.79 -0.48 6.00
CA CYS A 60 4.89 -1.44 5.89
C CYS A 60 5.98 -1.05 4.89
N ILE A 61 5.82 -0.01 4.08
CA ILE A 61 6.75 0.38 3.00
C ILE A 61 8.19 0.59 3.46
N SER A 62 8.42 0.99 4.72
CA SER A 62 9.74 1.15 5.30
C SER A 62 10.48 -0.18 5.57
N SER A 63 9.76 -1.32 5.56
CA SER A 63 10.32 -2.65 5.76
C SER A 63 11.39 -2.98 4.72
N PRO A 64 12.54 -3.58 5.10
CA PRO A 64 13.58 -4.03 4.18
C PRO A 64 13.07 -4.98 3.07
N THR A 65 11.97 -5.70 3.32
CA THR A 65 11.30 -6.57 2.33
C THR A 65 10.87 -5.81 1.08
N HIS A 66 10.66 -4.49 1.16
CA HIS A 66 10.30 -3.64 0.03
C HIS A 66 11.49 -2.92 -0.60
N VAL A 67 12.74 -3.36 -0.36
CA VAL A 67 13.88 -2.84 -1.12
C VAL A 67 14.09 -3.70 -2.37
N ILE A 68 13.91 -3.13 -3.55
CA ILE A 68 14.10 -3.83 -4.83
C ILE A 68 15.07 -3.02 -5.70
N ALA A 69 16.35 -3.32 -5.56
CA ALA A 69 17.42 -2.59 -6.25
C ALA A 69 17.27 -2.61 -7.78
N VAL A 70 16.79 -3.73 -8.33
CA VAL A 70 16.59 -3.93 -9.78
C VAL A 70 15.60 -2.92 -10.36
N THR A 71 14.43 -2.76 -9.74
CA THR A 71 13.40 -1.81 -10.20
C THR A 71 13.67 -0.39 -9.72
N GLY A 72 14.60 -0.21 -8.78
CA GLY A 72 14.87 1.06 -8.12
C GLY A 72 13.90 1.40 -6.99
N HIS A 73 13.00 0.48 -6.63
CA HIS A 73 12.05 0.68 -5.55
C HIS A 73 12.81 0.74 -4.21
N ARG A 74 12.67 1.88 -3.51
CA ARG A 74 13.44 2.22 -2.31
C ARG A 74 14.96 2.09 -2.48
N TRP A 75 15.48 2.48 -3.64
CA TRP A 75 16.91 2.36 -3.92
C TRP A 75 17.51 3.65 -4.50
N CYS A 76 18.68 4.03 -3.98
CA CYS A 76 19.48 5.12 -4.52
C CYS A 76 20.58 4.54 -5.41
N ARG A 77 20.43 4.65 -6.74
CA ARG A 77 21.43 4.16 -7.69
C ARG A 77 22.80 4.83 -7.55
N ARG A 78 22.85 6.10 -7.17
CA ARG A 78 24.12 6.84 -7.00
C ARG A 78 24.95 6.31 -5.83
N CYS A 79 24.30 5.95 -4.73
CA CYS A 79 24.96 5.54 -3.51
C CYS A 79 25.01 4.02 -3.33
N GLU A 80 24.36 3.28 -4.23
CA GLU A 80 24.13 1.83 -4.15
C GLU A 80 23.66 1.44 -2.75
N ALA A 81 22.61 2.11 -2.30
CA ALA A 81 22.07 1.94 -0.96
C ALA A 81 20.55 2.13 -0.93
N GLU A 82 19.93 1.56 0.09
CA GLU A 82 18.51 1.70 0.35
C GLU A 82 18.10 3.17 0.55
N ALA A 83 16.87 3.46 0.19
CA ALA A 83 16.20 4.70 0.53
C ALA A 83 15.19 4.42 1.65
N SER A 84 15.26 5.21 2.71
CA SER A 84 14.25 5.23 3.75
C SER A 84 12.98 5.90 3.22
N VAL A 85 11.83 5.37 3.63
CA VAL A 85 10.52 5.96 3.38
C VAL A 85 9.92 6.32 4.73
N ALA A 86 9.67 7.61 4.94
CA ALA A 86 8.99 8.12 6.12
C ALA A 86 7.57 8.52 5.73
N VAL A 87 6.60 8.03 6.52
CA VAL A 87 5.18 8.32 6.34
C VAL A 87 4.70 9.03 7.61
N ASP A 88 4.14 10.22 7.44
CA ASP A 88 3.41 10.92 8.49
C ASP A 88 1.91 10.77 8.21
N GLU A 89 1.24 9.95 9.01
CA GLU A 89 -0.20 9.69 8.85
C GLU A 89 -1.08 10.87 9.26
N VAL A 90 -0.56 11.81 10.06
CA VAL A 90 -1.31 12.98 10.54
C VAL A 90 -1.34 14.05 9.45
N SER A 91 -0.17 14.40 8.90
CA SER A 91 -0.10 15.37 7.79
C SER A 91 -0.39 14.75 6.42
N GLY A 92 -0.35 13.42 6.32
CA GLY A 92 -0.44 12.70 5.05
C GLY A 92 0.82 12.82 4.18
N SER A 93 1.93 13.32 4.75
CA SER A 93 3.17 13.49 4.02
C SER A 93 3.94 12.17 3.89
N VAL A 94 4.57 11.98 2.73
CA VAL A 94 5.40 10.82 2.43
C VAL A 94 6.71 11.35 1.85
N ASN A 95 7.82 10.92 2.43
CA ASN A 95 9.15 11.34 2.04
C ASN A 95 10.05 10.13 1.78
N VAL A 96 10.86 10.21 0.73
CA VAL A 96 11.84 9.18 0.38
C VAL A 96 13.22 9.80 0.37
N VAL A 97 14.15 9.25 1.15
CA VAL A 97 15.52 9.78 1.28
C VAL A 97 16.54 8.66 1.27
N CYS A 98 17.64 8.83 0.55
CA CYS A 98 18.76 7.89 0.59
C CYS A 98 19.39 7.88 1.99
N THR A 99 19.62 6.69 2.55
CA THR A 99 20.24 6.54 3.88
C THR A 99 21.71 6.95 3.94
N ARG A 100 22.38 7.11 2.78
CA ARG A 100 23.77 7.55 2.68
C ARG A 100 23.92 9.04 2.38
N CYS A 101 23.34 9.52 1.28
CA CYS A 101 23.54 10.91 0.86
C CYS A 101 22.45 11.88 1.34
N GLY A 102 21.39 11.39 1.98
CA GLY A 102 20.26 12.20 2.46
C GLY A 102 19.37 12.80 1.36
N ARG A 103 19.72 12.63 0.08
CA ARG A 103 18.95 13.16 -1.05
C ARG A 103 17.79 12.23 -1.40
N ALA A 104 16.67 12.83 -1.81
CA ALA A 104 15.57 12.10 -2.42
C ALA A 104 15.98 11.62 -3.82
N PRO A 105 15.94 10.32 -4.14
CA PRO A 105 16.17 9.84 -5.49
C PRO A 105 15.03 10.32 -6.39
N ASP A 106 15.29 11.17 -7.38
CA ASP A 106 14.25 11.59 -8.34
C ASP A 106 14.12 10.56 -9.47
N THR A 107 13.38 9.49 -9.18
CA THR A 107 13.18 8.36 -10.10
C THR A 107 11.70 8.05 -10.28
N ALA A 108 11.36 7.31 -11.34
CA ALA A 108 9.99 6.82 -11.55
C ALA A 108 9.51 5.97 -10.36
N ALA A 109 10.39 5.13 -9.79
CA ALA A 109 10.10 4.31 -8.62
C ALA A 109 9.81 5.16 -7.37
N THR A 110 10.56 6.23 -7.13
CA THR A 110 10.27 7.16 -6.03
C THR A 110 8.90 7.82 -6.22
N ARG A 111 8.61 8.31 -7.43
CA ARG A 111 7.29 8.90 -7.72
C ARG A 111 6.16 7.88 -7.55
N GLN A 112 6.39 6.61 -7.91
CA GLN A 112 5.44 5.53 -7.68
C GLN A 112 5.19 5.32 -6.18
N ILE A 113 6.24 5.18 -5.36
CA ILE A 113 6.14 5.07 -3.88
C ILE A 113 5.31 6.23 -3.30
N LEU A 114 5.63 7.45 -3.71
CA LEU A 114 4.91 8.64 -3.22
C LEU A 114 3.42 8.58 -3.59
N ARG A 115 3.07 8.14 -4.79
CA ARG A 115 1.67 8.01 -5.22
C ARG A 115 0.96 6.88 -4.47
N THR A 116 1.53 5.68 -4.42
CA THR A 116 0.90 4.51 -3.80
C THR A 116 0.74 4.68 -2.30
N CYS A 117 1.74 5.23 -1.60
CA CYS A 117 1.63 5.51 -0.17
C CYS A 117 0.55 6.56 0.14
N ARG A 118 0.44 7.63 -0.65
CA ARG A 118 -0.62 8.64 -0.47
C ARG A 118 -2.01 8.06 -0.73
N ALA A 119 -2.16 7.25 -1.78
CA ALA A 119 -3.42 6.56 -2.06
C ALA A 119 -3.78 5.54 -0.96
N SER A 120 -2.77 4.82 -0.45
CA SER A 120 -2.90 3.90 0.67
C SER A 120 -3.37 4.61 1.95
N LEU A 121 -2.77 5.75 2.30
CA LEU A 121 -3.21 6.59 3.41
C LEU A 121 -4.67 7.04 3.26
N ALA A 122 -5.03 7.53 2.08
CA ALA A 122 -6.40 7.98 1.81
C ALA A 122 -7.42 6.84 1.99
N ALA A 123 -7.14 5.66 1.44
CA ALA A 123 -7.99 4.49 1.57
C ALA A 123 -8.13 4.01 3.03
N ALA A 124 -7.03 4.02 3.79
CA ALA A 124 -7.04 3.65 5.20
C ALA A 124 -7.83 4.65 6.06
N LEU A 125 -7.68 5.96 5.80
CA LEU A 125 -8.48 7.00 6.47
C LEU A 125 -9.98 6.84 6.17
N GLU A 126 -10.34 6.55 4.91
CA GLU A 126 -11.71 6.23 4.55
C GLU A 126 -12.21 5.00 5.33
N SER A 127 -11.40 3.93 5.41
CA SER A 127 -11.72 2.72 6.18
C SER A 127 -12.01 3.03 7.64
N ARG A 128 -11.12 3.78 8.30
CA ARG A 128 -11.29 4.18 9.70
C ARG A 128 -12.56 5.00 9.92
N ARG A 129 -12.87 5.94 9.02
CA ARG A 129 -14.11 6.74 9.09
C ARG A 129 -15.36 5.87 9.01
N ALA A 130 -15.43 4.98 8.03
CA ALA A 130 -16.59 4.10 7.88
C ALA A 130 -16.78 3.14 9.06
N ARG A 131 -15.68 2.65 9.66
CA ARG A 131 -15.76 1.84 10.88
C ARG A 131 -16.31 2.65 12.06
N ALA A 132 -15.86 3.90 12.23
CA ALA A 132 -16.35 4.79 13.28
C ALA A 132 -17.85 5.11 13.11
N GLU A 133 -18.31 5.34 11.87
CA GLU A 133 -19.73 5.55 11.56
C GLU A 133 -20.59 4.34 11.95
N VAL A 134 -20.14 3.12 11.61
CA VAL A 134 -20.84 1.88 12.00
C VAL A 134 -20.90 1.71 13.51
N CYS A 135 -19.79 1.97 14.22
CA CYS A 135 -19.79 1.92 15.69
C CYS A 135 -20.70 2.98 16.32
N ALA A 136 -20.75 4.19 15.76
CA ALA A 136 -21.62 5.27 16.26
C ALA A 136 -23.11 4.97 16.04
N LEU A 137 -23.47 4.28 14.97
CA LEU A 137 -24.86 3.84 14.71
C LEU A 137 -25.29 2.64 15.58
N ALA A 138 -24.33 1.91 16.14
CA ALA A 138 -24.57 0.75 16.98
C ALA A 138 -24.51 1.05 18.50
N ALA A 139 -24.21 2.31 18.87
CA ALA A 139 -24.15 2.81 20.24
C ALA A 139 -25.44 3.56 20.60
#